data_AF-M3IJ36-F1
#
_entry.id   AF-M3IJ36-F1
#
_cell.length_a   1.000
_cell.length_b   1.000
_cell.length_c   1.000
_cell.angle_alpha   90.00
_cell.angle_beta   90.00
_cell.angle_gamma   90.00
#
_symmetry.space_group_name_H-M   'P 1'
#
loop_
_entity.id
_entity.type
_entity.pdbx_description
1 polymer ?
#
loop_
_entity_poly.entity_id
_entity_poly.type
_entity_poly.pdbx_seq_one_letter_code
_entity_poly.pdbx_strand_id
1 'polypeptide(L)'
;MELVQPFSGFLVYDLKQTPEDFQVEEILPSDLIQKTGKWMIFRLQKSGWNTLDALLRISKESKVSIFEIGYAGKKDRHASTSQYISCQKPLRVPKELTKVIQLDKIGFSKKSLSTELNVGNRFQLVLRNLLEKEIESIRNNFEKITKNGFINYYDSQRFSRFHSEFRLPILPFFKGDAETCLKLILTDPFPGEKNQARDRKKILYDLWGNWSQCEKWSKSKLEKNIFSNLKKEK
;
A
#
# COMPACT_ATOMS: atom_id res chain seq x y z
N MET A 1 -38.01 9.30 -23.90
CA MET A 1 -36.69 9.04 -24.50
C MET A 1 -35.67 9.28 -23.38
N GLU A 2 -35.29 8.22 -22.67
CA GLU A 2 -34.33 8.32 -21.56
C GLU A 2 -32.98 8.75 -22.14
N LEU A 3 -32.54 9.94 -21.77
CA LEU A 3 -31.17 10.37 -22.00
C LEU A 3 -30.28 9.45 -21.17
N VAL A 4 -29.72 8.43 -21.82
CA VAL A 4 -28.56 7.70 -21.34
C VAL A 4 -27.48 8.75 -21.12
N GLN A 5 -27.36 9.25 -19.89
CA GLN A 5 -26.21 10.04 -19.47
C GLN A 5 -25.00 9.12 -19.64
N PRO A 6 -24.12 9.38 -20.62
CA PRO A 6 -22.96 8.53 -20.80
C PRO A 6 -22.14 8.63 -19.51
N PHE A 7 -21.75 7.50 -18.94
CA PHE A 7 -20.80 7.42 -17.82
C PHE A 7 -19.39 7.96 -18.18
N SER A 8 -19.26 8.72 -19.27
CA SER A 8 -18.00 9.16 -19.86
C SER A 8 -18.00 10.68 -20.06
N GLY A 9 -17.71 11.37 -18.97
CA GLY A 9 -17.02 12.66 -19.02
C GLY A 9 -15.67 12.46 -18.33
N PHE A 10 -14.58 12.99 -18.90
CA PHE A 10 -13.33 13.11 -18.17
C PHE A 10 -13.55 14.14 -17.06
N LEU A 11 -13.63 13.67 -15.82
CA LEU A 11 -13.69 14.56 -14.66
C LEU A 11 -12.32 15.20 -14.51
N VAL A 12 -12.24 16.53 -14.63
CA VAL A 12 -10.99 17.26 -14.41
C VAL A 12 -10.95 17.72 -12.97
N TYR A 13 -10.07 17.13 -12.18
CA TYR A 13 -9.91 17.45 -10.77
C TYR A 13 -8.48 17.17 -10.31
N ASP A 14 -8.11 17.82 -9.22
CA ASP A 14 -6.89 17.57 -8.49
C ASP A 14 -7.20 16.87 -7.16
N LEU A 15 -6.46 15.79 -6.88
CA LEU A 15 -6.58 14.99 -5.65
C LEU A 15 -5.25 15.02 -4.90
N LYS A 16 -5.30 14.85 -3.56
CA LYS A 16 -4.11 14.74 -2.70
C LYS A 16 -3.14 15.92 -2.86
N GLN A 17 -3.65 17.15 -3.02
CA GLN A 17 -2.80 18.34 -3.15
C GLN A 17 -2.14 18.69 -1.81
N THR A 18 -2.87 18.53 -0.71
CA THR A 18 -2.31 18.46 0.64
C THR A 18 -2.69 17.15 1.34
N PRO A 19 -1.97 16.71 2.39
CA PRO A 19 -2.34 15.51 3.14
C PRO A 19 -3.77 15.53 3.68
N GLU A 20 -4.29 16.71 4.04
CA GLU A 20 -5.64 16.92 4.57
C GLU A 20 -6.74 16.69 3.54
N ASP A 21 -6.41 16.74 2.25
CA ASP A 21 -7.34 16.41 1.16
C ASP A 21 -7.66 14.93 1.08
N PHE A 22 -6.87 14.09 1.75
CA PHE A 22 -7.03 12.65 1.73
C PHE A 22 -6.90 12.11 3.15
N GLN A 23 -8.04 12.01 3.83
CA GLN A 23 -8.09 11.54 5.20
C GLN A 23 -8.57 10.09 5.26
N VAL A 24 -7.87 9.29 6.04
CA VAL A 24 -8.18 7.86 6.20
C VAL A 24 -8.24 7.55 7.68
N GLU A 25 -9.41 7.15 8.16
CA GLU A 25 -9.60 6.66 9.52
C GLU A 25 -9.88 5.15 9.49
N GLU A 26 -9.08 4.39 10.24
CA GLU A 26 -9.29 2.96 10.40
C GLU A 26 -10.53 2.68 11.26
N ILE A 27 -11.30 1.66 10.89
CA ILE A 27 -12.44 1.18 11.67
C ILE A 27 -12.09 -0.18 12.25
N LEU A 28 -12.10 -0.25 13.59
CA LEU A 28 -11.96 -1.50 14.34
C LEU A 28 -13.32 -2.10 14.69
N PRO A 29 -13.38 -3.41 15.02
CA PRO A 29 -14.55 -4.00 15.66
C PRO A 29 -14.90 -3.26 16.95
N SER A 30 -16.20 -3.03 17.17
CA SER A 30 -16.71 -2.21 18.28
C SER A 30 -16.36 -2.74 19.67
N ASP A 31 -16.13 -4.05 19.81
CA ASP A 31 -15.85 -4.76 21.06
C ASP A 31 -14.35 -4.93 21.37
N LEU A 32 -13.49 -4.49 20.45
CA LEU A 32 -12.05 -4.74 20.53
C LEU A 32 -11.36 -3.92 21.64
N ILE A 33 -11.79 -2.66 21.81
CA ILE A 33 -11.22 -1.72 22.78
C ILE A 33 -11.99 -1.83 24.09
N GLN A 34 -11.26 -2.14 25.16
CA GLN A 34 -11.78 -2.43 26.48
C GLN A 34 -11.08 -1.53 27.53
N LYS A 35 -11.68 -1.43 28.72
CA LYS A 35 -11.08 -0.68 29.84
C LYS A 35 -9.83 -1.35 30.42
N THR A 36 -9.70 -2.67 30.26
CA THR A 36 -8.58 -3.48 30.76
C THR A 36 -8.17 -4.52 29.72
N GLY A 37 -6.94 -4.99 29.79
CA GLY A 37 -6.39 -5.98 28.86
C GLY A 37 -4.87 -6.00 28.87
N LYS A 38 -4.29 -7.05 28.27
CA LYS A 38 -2.84 -7.24 28.21
C LYS A 38 -2.16 -6.25 27.25
N TRP A 39 -2.86 -5.85 26.19
CA TRP A 39 -2.33 -4.99 25.14
C TRP A 39 -2.92 -3.60 25.28
N MET A 40 -2.08 -2.58 25.43
CA MET A 40 -2.52 -1.20 25.30
C MET A 40 -2.81 -0.91 23.84
N ILE A 41 -3.93 -0.25 23.57
CA ILE A 41 -4.30 0.23 22.24
C ILE A 41 -4.02 1.72 22.18
N PHE A 42 -3.38 2.13 21.10
CA PHE A 42 -3.07 3.51 20.80
C PHE A 42 -3.69 3.90 19.46
N ARG A 43 -4.26 5.10 19.40
CA ARG A 43 -4.61 5.76 18.15
C ARG A 43 -3.40 6.53 17.66
N LEU A 44 -2.85 6.11 16.52
CA LEU A 44 -1.75 6.74 15.82
C LEU A 44 -2.30 7.63 14.71
N GLN A 45 -2.16 8.93 14.87
CA GLN A 45 -2.44 9.91 13.81
C GLN A 45 -1.11 10.36 13.20
N LYS A 46 -1.03 10.40 11.87
CA LYS A 46 0.16 10.85 11.14
C LYS A 46 -0.23 11.61 9.87
N SER A 47 0.59 12.58 9.47
CA SER A 47 0.46 13.29 8.19
C SER A 47 1.79 13.32 7.44
N GLY A 48 1.81 12.92 6.17
CA GLY A 48 3.03 12.94 5.33
C GLY A 48 4.05 11.81 5.59
N TRP A 49 3.72 10.86 6.48
CA TRP A 49 4.61 9.77 6.92
C TRP A 49 4.15 8.40 6.43
N ASN A 50 5.11 7.55 6.05
CA ASN A 50 4.87 6.13 5.87
C ASN A 50 4.62 5.46 7.23
N THR A 51 3.68 4.51 7.25
CA THR A 51 3.31 3.79 8.48
C THR A 51 4.51 3.11 9.14
N LEU A 52 5.29 2.33 8.36
CA LEU A 52 6.44 1.61 8.91
C LEU A 52 7.53 2.55 9.44
N ASP A 53 7.79 3.66 8.74
CA ASP A 53 8.79 4.65 9.16
C ASP A 53 8.39 5.30 10.49
N ALA A 54 7.11 5.65 10.65
CA ALA A 54 6.58 6.17 11.91
C ALA A 54 6.72 5.15 13.06
N LEU A 55 6.38 3.88 12.82
CA LEU A 55 6.49 2.83 13.83
C LEU A 55 7.94 2.55 14.23
N LEU A 56 8.89 2.58 13.30
CA LEU A 56 10.32 2.43 13.61
C LEU A 56 10.83 3.54 14.53
N ARG A 57 10.36 4.78 14.32
CA ARG A 57 10.70 5.92 15.18
C ARG A 57 10.11 5.77 16.58
N ILE A 58 8.83 5.39 16.67
CA ILE A 58 8.14 5.12 17.94
C ILE A 58 8.81 3.95 18.69
N SER A 59 9.14 2.87 17.98
CA SER A 59 9.84 1.69 18.53
C SER A 59 11.18 2.08 19.16
N LYS A 60 11.99 2.88 18.45
CA LYS A 60 13.28 3.35 18.97
C LYS A 60 13.13 4.24 20.20
N GLU A 61 12.22 5.21 20.15
CA GLU A 61 11.96 6.12 21.29
C GLU A 61 11.46 5.37 22.52
N SER A 62 10.61 4.37 22.30
CA SER A 62 9.98 3.59 23.38
C SER A 62 10.87 2.46 23.90
N LYS A 63 12.00 2.17 23.23
CA LYS A 63 12.86 1.00 23.49
C LYS A 63 12.09 -0.32 23.43
N VAL A 64 11.20 -0.43 22.45
CA VAL A 64 10.36 -1.62 22.21
C VAL A 64 10.70 -2.17 20.83
N SER A 65 10.76 -3.49 20.68
CA SER A 65 10.97 -4.10 19.36
C SER A 65 9.80 -3.76 18.42
N ILE A 66 10.10 -3.43 17.15
CA ILE A 66 9.06 -3.18 16.15
C ILE A 66 8.09 -4.36 15.98
N PHE A 67 8.56 -5.59 16.24
CA PHE A 67 7.74 -6.81 16.20
C PHE A 67 6.78 -6.94 17.38
N GLU A 68 6.99 -6.19 18.46
CA GLU A 68 6.05 -6.11 19.60
C GLU A 68 4.91 -5.11 19.34
N ILE A 69 4.96 -4.35 18.24
CA ILE A 69 3.93 -3.37 17.86
C ILE A 69 3.01 -3.98 16.82
N GLY A 70 1.80 -4.34 17.23
CA GLY A 70 0.73 -4.80 16.34
C GLY A 70 0.03 -3.64 15.64
N TYR A 71 -0.40 -3.85 14.39
CA TYR A 71 -1.19 -2.90 13.61
C TYR A 71 -1.98 -3.64 12.52
N ALA A 72 -3.14 -3.10 12.11
CA ALA A 72 -4.07 -3.79 11.21
C ALA A 72 -3.86 -3.49 9.71
N GLY A 73 -2.99 -2.54 9.37
CA GLY A 73 -2.64 -2.28 7.98
C GLY A 73 -1.70 -1.11 7.80
N LYS A 74 -1.14 -0.97 6.60
CA LYS A 74 -0.40 0.23 6.20
C LYS A 74 -1.38 1.26 5.67
N LYS A 75 -1.17 2.53 6.01
CA LYS A 75 -1.88 3.66 5.40
C LYS A 75 -0.94 4.49 4.52
N ASP A 76 -1.55 5.22 3.59
CA ASP A 76 -0.88 6.11 2.64
C ASP A 76 0.07 7.09 3.32
N ARG A 77 1.16 7.41 2.63
CA ARG A 77 2.11 8.45 3.04
C ARG A 77 1.56 9.85 2.77
N HIS A 78 0.99 10.06 1.59
CA HIS A 78 0.46 11.35 1.13
C HIS A 78 -1.01 11.50 1.56
N ALA A 79 -1.23 11.44 2.87
CA ALA A 79 -2.54 11.43 3.51
C ALA A 79 -2.43 11.79 4.99
N SER A 80 -3.50 12.34 5.54
CA SER A 80 -3.73 12.44 6.98
C SER A 80 -4.44 11.18 7.46
N THR A 81 -3.75 10.35 8.23
CA THR A 81 -4.25 9.01 8.55
C THR A 81 -4.39 8.82 10.05
N SER A 82 -5.50 8.27 10.50
CA SER A 82 -5.72 7.76 11.84
C SER A 82 -5.83 6.23 11.78
N GLN A 83 -4.96 5.53 12.50
CA GLN A 83 -4.98 4.09 12.60
C GLN A 83 -4.75 3.65 14.03
N TYR A 84 -4.95 2.37 14.31
CA TYR A 84 -4.71 1.81 15.64
C TYR A 84 -3.48 0.92 15.66
N ILE A 85 -2.74 1.01 16.75
CA ILE A 85 -1.60 0.15 17.05
C ILE A 85 -1.73 -0.41 18.46
N SER A 86 -1.08 -1.54 18.71
CA SER A 86 -1.10 -2.19 20.02
C SER A 86 0.28 -2.56 20.50
N CYS A 87 0.52 -2.42 21.81
CA CYS A 87 1.73 -2.90 22.45
C CYS A 87 1.47 -3.25 23.92
N GLN A 88 2.22 -4.19 24.49
CA GLN A 88 2.16 -4.49 25.93
C GLN A 88 2.92 -3.46 26.78
N LYS A 89 3.74 -2.62 26.14
CA LYS A 89 4.54 -1.57 26.79
C LYS A 89 4.05 -0.18 26.36
N PRO A 90 4.22 0.85 27.20
CA PRO A 90 3.89 2.22 26.82
C PRO A 90 4.69 2.64 25.59
N LEU A 91 4.03 3.33 24.67
CA LEU A 91 4.67 3.90 23.48
C LEU A 91 4.78 5.42 23.60
N ARG A 92 5.83 5.97 22.98
CA ARG A 92 6.14 7.41 22.97
C ARG A 92 6.51 7.86 21.57
N VAL A 93 6.16 9.10 21.26
CA VAL A 93 6.55 9.76 20.00
C VAL A 93 7.82 10.58 20.27
N PRO A 94 8.85 10.51 19.41
CA PRO A 94 10.01 11.40 19.51
C PRO A 94 9.58 12.86 19.51
N LYS A 95 10.23 13.69 20.34
CA LYS A 95 9.85 15.11 20.52
C LYS A 95 9.79 15.87 19.18
N GLU A 96 10.73 15.60 18.29
CA GLU A 96 10.85 16.21 16.97
C GLU A 96 9.71 15.83 16.00
N LEU A 97 8.96 14.77 16.27
CA LEU A 97 7.87 14.28 15.41
C LEU A 97 6.47 14.63 15.93
N THR A 98 6.35 15.24 17.10
CA THR A 98 5.06 15.55 17.74
C THR A 98 4.14 16.48 16.93
N LYS A 99 4.70 17.26 16.00
CA LYS A 99 3.94 18.11 15.07
C LYS A 99 3.24 17.35 13.94
N VAL A 100 3.71 16.15 13.61
CA VAL A 100 3.28 15.37 12.43
C VAL A 100 2.81 13.97 12.78
N ILE A 101 3.09 13.52 14.00
CA ILE A 101 2.67 12.24 14.58
C ILE A 101 2.10 12.51 15.97
N GLN A 102 0.89 12.00 16.21
CA GLN A 102 0.23 12.01 17.51
C GLN A 102 -0.11 10.57 17.89
N LEU A 103 0.01 10.26 19.18
CA LEU A 103 -0.20 8.92 19.70
C LEU A 103 -0.96 8.99 21.02
N ASP A 104 -2.23 8.60 20.99
CA ASP A 104 -3.10 8.61 22.16
C ASP A 104 -3.38 7.19 22.62
N LYS A 105 -3.18 6.88 23.90
CA LYS A 105 -3.65 5.62 24.48
C LYS A 105 -5.16 5.70 24.69
N ILE A 106 -5.92 4.85 24.02
CA ILE A 106 -7.40 4.90 24.02
C ILE A 106 -8.04 3.79 24.85
N GLY A 107 -7.27 2.78 25.25
CA GLY A 107 -7.77 1.66 26.02
C GLY A 107 -6.86 0.45 25.91
N PHE A 108 -7.45 -0.74 26.05
CA PHE A 108 -6.76 -2.01 26.05
C PHE A 108 -7.47 -3.04 25.17
N SER A 109 -6.81 -4.15 24.88
CA SER A 109 -7.40 -5.33 24.28
C SER A 109 -6.82 -6.62 24.86
N LYS A 110 -7.55 -7.72 24.69
CA LYS A 110 -7.10 -9.07 25.08
C LYS A 110 -6.06 -9.62 24.10
N LYS A 111 -6.06 -9.18 22.84
CA LYS A 111 -5.15 -9.62 21.77
C LYS A 111 -4.43 -8.44 21.12
N SER A 112 -3.28 -8.72 20.51
CA SER A 112 -2.57 -7.74 19.68
C SER A 112 -3.38 -7.45 18.41
N LEU A 113 -3.21 -6.24 17.87
CA LEU A 113 -3.75 -5.89 16.56
C LEU A 113 -3.02 -6.66 15.47
N SER A 114 -3.81 -7.22 14.56
CA SER A 114 -3.38 -7.90 13.34
C SER A 114 -4.25 -7.41 12.18
N THR A 115 -3.85 -7.75 10.95
CA THR A 115 -4.55 -7.36 9.73
C THR A 115 -5.99 -7.87 9.65
N GLU A 116 -6.31 -8.95 10.36
CA GLU A 116 -7.65 -9.55 10.42
C GLU A 116 -8.66 -8.69 11.17
N LEU A 117 -8.19 -7.73 11.98
CA LEU A 117 -9.05 -6.86 12.80
C LEU A 117 -9.37 -5.53 12.11
N ASN A 118 -9.03 -5.39 10.83
CA ASN A 118 -9.43 -4.24 10.04
C ASN A 118 -10.84 -4.48 9.46
N VAL A 119 -11.84 -3.80 10.00
CA VAL A 119 -13.22 -3.86 9.47
C VAL A 119 -13.35 -3.02 8.20
N GLY A 120 -12.61 -1.92 8.12
CA GLY A 120 -12.64 -1.03 6.97
C GLY A 120 -11.93 0.29 7.25
N ASN A 121 -12.08 1.21 6.31
CA ASN A 121 -11.55 2.56 6.43
C ASN A 121 -12.64 3.55 6.06
N ARG A 122 -12.78 4.61 6.87
CA ARG A 122 -13.54 5.79 6.52
C ARG A 122 -12.62 6.73 5.74
N PHE A 123 -13.06 7.12 4.56
CA PHE A 123 -12.35 8.06 3.71
C PHE A 123 -13.08 9.40 3.74
N GLN A 124 -12.30 10.49 3.84
CA GLN A 124 -12.75 11.83 3.51
C GLN A 124 -11.80 12.39 2.46
N LEU A 125 -12.39 12.79 1.33
CA LEU A 125 -11.66 13.19 0.13
C LEU A 125 -12.06 14.61 -0.25
N VAL A 126 -11.08 15.42 -0.64
CA VAL A 126 -11.31 16.75 -1.23
C VAL A 126 -10.90 16.69 -2.70
N LEU A 127 -11.86 16.96 -3.58
CA LEU A 127 -11.60 17.18 -5.01
C LEU A 127 -11.38 18.68 -5.21
N ARG A 128 -10.19 19.06 -5.66
CA ARG A 128 -9.83 20.46 -5.97
C ARG A 128 -9.91 20.72 -7.46
N ASN A 129 -9.97 22.00 -7.83
CA ASN A 129 -10.01 22.46 -9.22
C ASN A 129 -11.11 21.78 -10.06
N LEU A 130 -12.23 21.45 -9.39
CA LEU A 130 -13.40 20.85 -10.01
C LEU A 130 -14.17 21.93 -10.79
N LEU A 131 -14.60 21.61 -12.01
CA LEU A 131 -15.41 22.53 -12.79
C LEU A 131 -16.83 22.58 -12.21
N GLU A 132 -17.38 23.78 -12.05
CA GLU A 132 -18.71 23.97 -11.45
C GLU A 132 -19.81 23.16 -12.15
N LYS A 133 -19.73 23.05 -13.49
CA LYS A 133 -20.65 22.24 -14.32
C LYS A 133 -20.67 20.75 -13.97
N GLU A 134 -19.63 20.24 -13.31
CA GLU A 134 -19.48 18.81 -12.96
C GLU A 134 -20.12 18.47 -11.61
N ILE A 135 -20.37 19.48 -10.75
CA ILE A 135 -20.85 19.28 -9.37
C ILE A 135 -22.15 18.48 -9.34
N GLU A 136 -23.11 18.83 -10.19
CA GLU A 136 -24.43 18.18 -10.18
C GLU A 136 -24.37 16.73 -10.69
N SER A 137 -23.54 16.46 -11.69
CA SER A 137 -23.28 15.09 -12.16
C SER A 137 -22.63 14.24 -11.06
N ILE A 138 -21.66 14.81 -10.33
CA ILE A 138 -21.00 14.14 -9.20
C ILE A 138 -22.03 13.79 -8.11
N ARG A 139 -22.88 14.73 -7.69
CA ARG A 139 -23.92 14.48 -6.68
C ARG A 139 -24.82 13.33 -7.09
N ASN A 140 -25.36 13.39 -8.31
CA ASN A 140 -26.20 12.33 -8.87
C ASN A 140 -25.49 10.97 -8.92
N ASN A 141 -24.18 10.95 -9.23
CA ASN A 141 -23.40 9.71 -9.23
C ASN A 141 -23.16 9.17 -7.82
N PHE A 142 -22.90 10.03 -6.83
CA PHE A 142 -22.77 9.60 -5.43
C PHE A 142 -24.08 9.02 -4.89
N GLU A 143 -25.24 9.60 -5.22
CA GLU A 143 -26.54 9.03 -4.85
C GLU A 143 -26.72 7.60 -5.41
N LYS A 144 -26.35 7.40 -6.68
CA LYS A 144 -26.38 6.06 -7.31
C LYS A 144 -25.42 5.09 -6.62
N ILE A 145 -24.21 5.53 -6.26
CA ILE A 145 -23.22 4.70 -5.55
C ILE A 145 -23.70 4.37 -4.14
N THR A 146 -24.31 5.31 -3.43
CA THR A 146 -24.87 5.06 -2.09
C THR A 146 -25.97 4.00 -2.14
N LYS A 147 -26.82 4.02 -3.17
CA LYS A 147 -27.92 3.07 -3.33
C LYS A 147 -27.45 1.68 -3.81
N ASN A 148 -26.54 1.65 -4.78
CA ASN A 148 -26.21 0.41 -5.51
C ASN A 148 -24.81 -0.13 -5.21
N GLY A 149 -23.99 0.62 -4.47
CA GLY A 149 -22.56 0.35 -4.33
C GLY A 149 -21.78 0.67 -5.61
N PHE A 150 -20.59 0.08 -5.72
CA PHE A 150 -19.73 0.15 -6.90
C PHE A 150 -19.08 -1.22 -7.13
N ILE A 151 -18.55 -1.43 -8.34
CA ILE A 151 -17.89 -2.69 -8.68
C ILE A 151 -16.52 -2.75 -8.01
N ASN A 152 -16.30 -3.76 -7.17
CA ASN A 152 -15.08 -3.92 -6.37
C ASN A 152 -13.91 -4.52 -7.18
N TYR A 153 -13.39 -3.75 -8.14
CA TYR A 153 -12.24 -4.15 -8.94
C TYR A 153 -10.92 -4.07 -8.15
N TYR A 154 -9.98 -4.95 -8.50
CA TYR A 154 -8.57 -4.74 -8.15
C TYR A 154 -7.98 -3.66 -9.05
N ASP A 155 -7.36 -2.64 -8.46
CA ASP A 155 -6.66 -1.58 -9.20
C ASP A 155 -5.26 -2.04 -9.66
N SER A 156 -4.70 -1.31 -10.62
CA SER A 156 -3.33 -1.38 -11.15
C SER A 156 -2.26 -1.55 -10.07
N GLN A 157 -2.40 -0.93 -8.89
CA GLN A 157 -1.49 -1.11 -7.76
C GLN A 157 -1.38 -2.57 -7.32
N ARG A 158 -2.45 -3.36 -7.45
CA ARG A 158 -2.45 -4.78 -7.08
C ARG A 158 -1.61 -5.61 -8.03
N PHE A 159 -1.56 -5.21 -9.29
CA PHE A 159 -0.89 -5.98 -10.34
C PHE A 159 0.60 -5.65 -10.45
N SER A 160 1.05 -4.50 -9.90
CA SER A 160 2.44 -4.01 -9.85
C SER A 160 3.14 -3.84 -11.19
N ARG A 161 2.82 -4.67 -12.19
CA ARG A 161 3.40 -4.80 -13.51
C ARG A 161 2.31 -5.22 -14.47
N PHE A 162 2.36 -4.68 -15.68
CA PHE A 162 1.53 -5.10 -16.78
C PHE A 162 2.39 -5.08 -18.04
N HIS A 163 2.87 -6.25 -18.45
CA HIS A 163 3.61 -6.43 -19.69
C HIS A 163 2.66 -6.35 -20.88
N SER A 164 3.02 -5.65 -21.95
CA SER A 164 2.16 -5.42 -23.12
C SER A 164 1.65 -6.74 -23.73
N GLU A 165 2.56 -7.68 -23.94
CA GLU A 165 2.30 -9.01 -24.50
C GLU A 165 1.75 -10.00 -23.44
N PHE A 166 2.52 -10.30 -22.40
CA PHE A 166 2.18 -11.35 -21.43
C PHE A 166 1.20 -10.95 -20.32
N ARG A 167 0.79 -9.67 -20.26
CA ARG A 167 -0.03 -9.08 -19.18
C ARG A 167 0.62 -9.25 -17.81
N LEU A 168 0.27 -10.31 -17.08
CA LEU A 168 0.84 -10.59 -15.76
C LEU A 168 1.89 -11.69 -15.89
N PRO A 169 3.06 -11.56 -15.24
CA PRO A 169 4.12 -12.57 -15.30
C PRO A 169 3.66 -13.99 -14.90
N ILE A 170 2.62 -14.11 -14.08
CA ILE A 170 2.07 -15.42 -13.67
C ILE A 170 1.31 -16.15 -14.78
N LEU A 171 0.82 -15.46 -15.82
CA LEU A 171 0.02 -16.09 -16.87
C LEU A 171 0.83 -17.10 -17.72
N PRO A 172 2.08 -16.81 -18.15
CA PRO A 172 2.96 -17.81 -18.74
C PRO A 172 3.12 -19.06 -17.87
N PHE A 173 3.28 -18.90 -16.55
CA PHE A 173 3.42 -20.03 -15.63
C PHE A 173 2.21 -20.96 -15.65
N PHE A 174 0.98 -20.42 -15.66
CA PHE A 174 -0.24 -21.22 -15.76
C PHE A 174 -0.40 -21.91 -17.12
N LYS A 175 0.31 -21.46 -18.16
CA LYS A 175 0.39 -22.11 -19.47
C LYS A 175 1.51 -23.15 -19.57
N GLY A 176 2.23 -23.41 -18.47
CA GLY A 176 3.37 -24.33 -18.43
C GLY A 176 4.71 -23.69 -18.81
N ASP A 177 4.75 -22.37 -19.05
CA ASP A 177 5.97 -21.64 -19.39
C ASP A 177 6.52 -20.92 -18.14
N ALA A 178 7.22 -21.70 -17.31
CA ALA A 178 7.84 -21.21 -16.09
C ALA A 178 9.06 -20.30 -16.38
N GLU A 179 9.76 -20.53 -17.50
CA GLU A 179 10.93 -19.73 -17.88
C GLU A 179 10.53 -18.28 -18.18
N THR A 180 9.52 -18.07 -19.04
CA THR A 180 9.03 -16.73 -19.38
C THR A 180 8.50 -16.02 -18.14
N CYS A 181 7.78 -16.72 -17.25
CA CYS A 181 7.35 -16.16 -15.97
C CYS A 181 8.53 -15.63 -15.15
N LEU A 182 9.57 -16.46 -14.97
CA LEU A 182 10.76 -16.09 -14.21
C LEU A 182 11.50 -14.92 -14.88
N LYS A 183 11.65 -14.95 -16.20
CA LYS A 183 12.25 -13.88 -16.99
C LYS A 183 11.53 -12.56 -16.73
N LEU A 184 10.22 -12.51 -16.90
CA LEU A 184 9.41 -11.31 -16.67
C LEU A 184 9.52 -10.80 -15.22
N ILE A 185 9.51 -11.68 -14.22
CA ILE A 185 9.67 -11.29 -12.81
C ILE A 185 11.02 -10.60 -12.57
N LEU A 186 12.10 -11.08 -13.21
CA LEU A 186 13.45 -10.60 -12.98
C LEU A 186 13.82 -9.40 -13.85
N THR A 187 13.29 -9.32 -15.08
CA THR A 187 13.79 -8.38 -16.09
C THR A 187 12.78 -7.32 -16.51
N ASP A 188 11.48 -7.48 -16.24
CA ASP A 188 10.49 -6.52 -16.72
C ASP A 188 10.49 -5.24 -15.86
N PRO A 189 10.74 -4.05 -16.44
CA PRO A 189 10.65 -2.80 -15.70
C PRO A 189 9.19 -2.41 -15.44
N PHE A 190 8.94 -1.61 -14.41
CA PHE A 190 7.60 -1.07 -14.13
C PHE A 190 7.56 0.46 -14.15
N PRO A 191 6.37 1.07 -14.29
CA PRO A 191 6.22 2.53 -14.22
C PRO A 191 6.71 3.09 -12.87
N GLY A 192 7.54 4.13 -12.89
CA GLY A 192 8.09 4.75 -11.67
C GLY A 192 9.32 4.05 -11.07
N GLU A 193 9.82 2.98 -11.67
CA GLU A 193 11.08 2.35 -11.25
C GLU A 193 12.28 3.27 -11.55
N LYS A 194 13.25 3.34 -10.62
CA LYS A 194 14.47 4.16 -10.77
C LYS A 194 15.28 3.74 -12.00
N ASN A 195 15.88 4.69 -12.71
CA ASN A 195 16.67 4.44 -13.93
C ASN A 195 17.71 3.32 -13.74
N GLN A 196 18.53 3.38 -12.68
CA GLN A 196 19.53 2.34 -12.38
C GLN A 196 18.93 0.93 -12.29
N ALA A 197 17.72 0.78 -11.74
CA ALA A 197 17.06 -0.51 -11.63
C ALA A 197 16.52 -0.97 -12.99
N ARG A 198 16.03 -0.06 -13.83
CA ARG A 198 15.61 -0.32 -15.21
C ARG A 198 16.79 -0.76 -16.08
N ASP A 199 17.91 -0.04 -16.03
CA ASP A 199 19.10 -0.36 -16.81
C ASP A 199 19.67 -1.73 -16.45
N ARG A 200 19.76 -2.03 -15.14
CA ARG A 200 20.17 -3.35 -14.65
C ARG A 200 19.25 -4.47 -15.15
N LYS A 201 17.94 -4.25 -15.12
CA LYS A 201 16.96 -5.23 -15.61
C LYS A 201 17.08 -5.47 -17.11
N LYS A 202 17.34 -4.43 -17.89
CA LYS A 202 17.67 -4.55 -19.31
C LYS A 202 18.93 -5.38 -19.54
N ILE A 203 20.00 -5.13 -18.77
CA ILE A 203 21.22 -5.94 -18.81
C ILE A 203 20.91 -7.42 -18.48
N LEU A 204 20.09 -7.69 -17.47
CA LEU A 204 19.67 -9.06 -17.14
C LEU A 204 18.84 -9.71 -18.26
N TYR A 205 18.03 -8.94 -18.98
CA TYR A 205 17.29 -9.41 -20.14
C TYR A 205 18.22 -9.81 -21.29
N ASP A 206 19.20 -8.95 -21.60
CA ASP A 206 20.15 -9.16 -22.69
C ASP A 206 21.11 -10.32 -22.40
N LEU A 207 21.41 -10.56 -21.12
CA LEU A 207 22.24 -11.67 -20.65
C LEU A 207 21.45 -12.95 -20.35
N TRP A 208 20.15 -13.00 -20.63
CA TRP A 208 19.32 -14.17 -20.30
C TRP A 208 19.89 -15.45 -20.92
N GLY A 209 20.07 -16.49 -20.11
CA GLY A 209 20.81 -17.71 -20.48
C GLY A 209 22.29 -17.72 -20.04
N ASN A 210 22.91 -16.55 -19.84
CA ASN A 210 24.26 -16.42 -19.29
C ASN A 210 24.22 -16.22 -17.76
N TRP A 211 23.89 -17.29 -17.04
CA TRP A 211 23.63 -17.25 -15.59
C TRP A 211 24.78 -16.72 -14.75
N SER A 212 26.03 -16.97 -15.17
CA SER A 212 27.23 -16.45 -14.50
C SER A 212 27.30 -14.92 -14.54
N GLN A 213 26.91 -14.30 -15.65
CA GLN A 213 26.86 -12.85 -15.76
C GLN A 213 25.61 -12.28 -15.07
N CYS A 214 24.44 -12.93 -15.18
CA CYS A 214 23.24 -12.51 -14.45
C CYS A 214 23.45 -12.47 -12.92
N GLU A 215 24.18 -13.45 -12.37
CA GLU A 215 24.50 -13.50 -10.94
C GLU A 215 25.36 -12.29 -10.50
N LYS A 216 26.31 -11.84 -11.33
CA LYS A 216 27.13 -10.64 -11.04
C LYS A 216 26.31 -9.36 -10.98
N TRP A 217 25.28 -9.27 -11.82
CA TRP A 217 24.36 -8.13 -11.88
C TRP A 217 23.19 -8.23 -10.90
N SER A 218 23.16 -9.27 -10.06
CA SER A 218 22.12 -9.47 -9.05
C SER A 218 22.32 -8.56 -7.85
N LYS A 219 21.24 -7.89 -7.44
CA LYS A 219 21.26 -6.93 -6.34
C LYS A 219 20.82 -7.56 -5.03
N SER A 220 19.87 -8.49 -5.09
CA SER A 220 19.33 -9.14 -3.88
C SER A 220 19.93 -10.54 -3.67
N LYS A 221 19.91 -11.00 -2.41
CA LYS A 221 20.29 -12.39 -2.06
C LYS A 221 19.41 -13.41 -2.80
N LEU A 222 18.12 -13.09 -2.97
CA LEU A 222 17.18 -13.95 -3.69
C LEU A 222 17.56 -14.09 -5.17
N GLU A 223 17.80 -12.98 -5.87
CA GLU A 223 18.23 -12.99 -7.28
C GLU A 223 19.53 -13.80 -7.46
N LYS A 224 20.53 -13.57 -6.59
CA LYS A 224 21.78 -14.33 -6.61
C LYS A 224 21.54 -15.83 -6.48
N ASN A 225 20.72 -16.23 -5.51
CA ASN A 225 20.38 -17.64 -5.30
C ASN A 225 19.68 -18.25 -6.51
N ILE A 226 18.74 -17.52 -7.14
CA ILE A 226 18.02 -17.98 -8.33
C ILE A 226 19.01 -18.27 -9.47
N PHE A 227 19.83 -17.29 -9.86
CA PHE A 227 20.77 -17.48 -10.97
C PHE A 227 21.87 -18.51 -10.65
N SER A 228 22.29 -18.61 -9.38
CA SER A 228 23.25 -19.62 -8.94
C SER A 228 22.70 -21.04 -9.07
N ASN A 229 21.39 -21.24 -8.85
CA ASN A 229 20.74 -22.54 -9.07
C ASN A 229 20.55 -22.84 -10.56
N LEU A 230 20.10 -21.87 -11.36
CA LEU A 230 19.99 -22.02 -12.82
C LEU A 230 21.33 -22.37 -13.49
N LYS A 231 22.45 -21.93 -12.92
CA LYS A 231 23.80 -22.32 -13.38
C LYS A 231 24.09 -23.81 -13.20
N LYS A 232 23.46 -24.48 -12.22
CA LYS A 232 23.69 -25.90 -11.88
C LYS A 232 22.79 -26.83 -12.68
N GLU A 233 21.61 -26.36 -13.08
CA GLU A 233 20.70 -27.05 -13.99
C GLU A 233 21.24 -26.86 -15.42
N LYS A 234 22.04 -27.83 -15.88
CA LYS A 234 22.49 -27.96 -17.27
C LYS A 234 21.56 -28.87 -18.05
#